data_AF-A0A8T5KSA3-F1
#
_entry.id   AF-A0A8T5KSA3-F1
#
_cell.length_a   1.000
_cell.length_b   1.000
_cell.length_c   1.000
_cell.angle_alpha   90.00
_cell.angle_beta   90.00
_cell.angle_gamma   90.00
#
_symmetry.space_group_name_H-M   'P 1'
#
loop_
_entity.id
_entity.type
_entity.pdbx_description
1 polymer ?
#
loop_
_entity_poly.entity_id
_entity_poly.type
_entity_poly.pdbx_seq_one_letter_code
_entity_poly.pdbx_strand_id
1 'polypeptide(L)'
;MDDVIETTPDKERAKSLLEKVEVRLDSVDLMKNSDPTKFASMIIEHNYEAILELITTIMSLDGYKIRSESTGIHISSINYMRKYKELGEHEIRLIDDLRKKRIGSKYYGRHIDSQYMESRENEVKSIIDKLKSIAKKKI
;
A
#
# COMPACT_ATOMS: atom_id res chain seq x y z
N MET A 1 1.88 2.36 20.94
CA MET A 1 1.51 1.73 19.65
C MET A 1 0.04 1.36 19.79
N ASP A 2 -0.80 2.37 20.06
CA ASP A 2 -2.04 2.17 20.85
C ASP A 2 -3.27 1.92 19.95
N ASP A 3 -3.07 2.02 18.64
CA ASP A 3 -4.10 1.83 17.63
C ASP A 3 -4.15 0.42 17.06
N VAL A 4 -3.14 -0.42 17.33
CA VAL A 4 -3.10 -1.81 16.88
C VAL A 4 -3.79 -2.67 17.92
N ILE A 5 -4.81 -3.43 17.52
CA ILE A 5 -5.55 -4.32 18.40
C ILE A 5 -5.48 -5.75 17.89
N GLU A 6 -5.40 -6.69 18.83
CA GLU A 6 -5.40 -8.12 18.56
C GLU A 6 -6.77 -8.61 18.10
N THR A 7 -6.75 -9.57 17.18
CA THR A 7 -7.91 -10.27 16.62
C THR A 7 -7.53 -11.71 16.29
N THR A 8 -8.51 -12.56 16.04
CA THR A 8 -8.25 -13.87 15.44
C THR A 8 -7.70 -13.69 14.02
N PRO A 9 -6.63 -14.40 13.62
CA PRO A 9 -6.16 -14.40 12.24
C PRO A 9 -7.27 -14.77 11.26
N ASP A 10 -7.40 -14.01 10.18
CA ASP A 10 -8.46 -14.16 9.17
C ASP A 10 -7.86 -14.44 7.77
N LYS A 11 -7.73 -15.73 7.45
CA LYS A 11 -7.15 -16.20 6.19
C LYS A 11 -8.05 -15.94 4.97
N GLU A 12 -9.37 -16.01 5.15
CA GLU A 12 -10.32 -15.74 4.07
C GLU A 12 -10.26 -14.27 3.66
N ARG A 13 -10.28 -13.36 4.64
CA ARG A 13 -10.07 -11.93 4.40
C ARG A 13 -8.72 -11.66 3.72
N ALA A 14 -7.66 -12.31 4.20
CA ALA A 14 -6.33 -12.16 3.60
C ALA A 14 -6.32 -12.57 2.12
N LYS A 15 -6.99 -13.68 1.77
CA LYS A 15 -7.13 -14.14 0.38
C LYS A 15 -7.90 -13.14 -0.49
N SER A 16 -9.06 -12.67 -0.02
CA SER A 16 -9.85 -11.68 -0.78
C SER A 16 -9.09 -10.36 -1.00
N LEU A 17 -8.29 -9.93 -0.02
CA LEU A 17 -7.44 -8.74 -0.17
C LEU A 17 -6.32 -8.96 -1.20
N LEU A 18 -5.70 -10.15 -1.23
CA LEU A 18 -4.68 -10.48 -2.24
C LEU A 18 -5.24 -10.50 -3.65
N GLU A 19 -6.42 -11.09 -3.85
CA GLU A 19 -7.10 -11.07 -5.16
C GLU A 19 -7.36 -9.63 -5.62
N LYS A 20 -7.80 -8.76 -4.70
CA LYS A 20 -8.01 -7.34 -5.00
C LYS A 20 -6.73 -6.60 -5.34
N VAL A 21 -5.62 -6.92 -4.67
CA VAL A 21 -4.29 -6.36 -4.98
C VAL A 21 -3.90 -6.69 -6.42
N GLU A 22 -4.09 -7.92 -6.88
CA GLU A 22 -3.74 -8.28 -8.26
C GLU A 22 -4.54 -7.47 -9.28
N VAL A 23 -5.86 -7.34 -9.09
CA VAL A 23 -6.71 -6.51 -9.97
C VAL A 23 -6.23 -5.05 -10.02
N ARG A 24 -5.77 -4.50 -8.89
CA ARG A 24 -5.21 -3.14 -8.87
C ARG A 24 -3.90 -3.04 -9.64
N LEU A 25 -3.01 -4.01 -9.52
CA LEU A 25 -1.74 -4.00 -10.24
C LEU A 25 -1.97 -4.13 -11.75
N ASP A 26 -2.88 -5.01 -12.16
CA ASP A 26 -3.30 -5.13 -13.56
C ASP A 26 -3.82 -3.78 -14.10
N SER A 27 -4.64 -3.08 -13.32
CA SER A 27 -5.13 -1.76 -13.71
C SER A 27 -4.03 -0.69 -13.79
N VAL A 28 -2.99 -0.76 -12.94
CA VAL A 28 -1.82 0.11 -13.03
C VAL A 28 -1.09 -0.12 -14.33
N ASP A 29 -0.86 -1.38 -14.70
CA ASP A 29 -0.18 -1.73 -15.95
C ASP A 29 -0.98 -1.27 -17.17
N LEU A 30 -2.30 -1.44 -17.16
CA LEU A 30 -3.18 -0.92 -18.23
C LEU A 30 -3.08 0.61 -18.36
N MET A 31 -3.11 1.35 -17.25
CA MET A 31 -3.01 2.81 -17.27
C MET A 31 -1.64 3.29 -17.78
N LYS A 32 -0.56 2.63 -17.36
CA LYS A 32 0.80 2.95 -17.78
C LYS A 32 1.02 2.68 -19.26
N ASN A 33 0.44 1.60 -19.79
CA ASN A 33 0.50 1.27 -21.21
C ASN A 33 -0.39 2.16 -22.09
N SER A 34 -1.37 2.86 -21.50
CA SER A 34 -2.29 3.73 -22.22
C SER A 34 -1.77 5.17 -22.30
N ASP A 35 -1.67 5.86 -21.16
CA ASP A 35 -1.20 7.24 -21.08
C ASP A 35 -0.75 7.54 -19.63
N PRO A 36 0.53 7.27 -19.30
CA PRO A 36 1.01 7.37 -17.92
C PRO A 36 0.96 8.81 -17.40
N THR A 37 1.00 9.82 -18.27
CA THR A 37 0.93 11.23 -17.87
C THR A 37 -0.50 11.60 -17.48
N LYS A 38 -1.47 11.23 -18.31
CA LYS A 38 -2.90 11.45 -18.02
C LYS A 38 -3.36 10.71 -16.78
N PHE A 39 -2.85 9.50 -16.56
CA PHE A 39 -3.27 8.62 -15.46
C PHE A 39 -2.36 8.68 -14.23
N ALA A 40 -1.38 9.59 -14.16
CA ALA A 40 -0.39 9.66 -13.08
C ALA A 40 -1.02 9.62 -11.68
N SER A 41 -2.08 10.40 -11.45
CA SER A 41 -2.82 10.42 -10.19
C SER A 41 -3.47 9.08 -9.84
N MET A 42 -4.06 8.41 -10.82
CA MET A 42 -4.73 7.12 -10.63
C MET A 42 -3.73 5.99 -10.43
N ILE A 43 -2.59 6.04 -11.13
CA ILE A 43 -1.47 5.12 -10.96
C ILE A 43 -0.93 5.19 -9.53
N ILE A 44 -0.73 6.38 -8.98
CA ILE A 44 -0.30 6.55 -7.59
C ILE A 44 -1.34 6.03 -6.61
N GLU A 45 -2.61 6.37 -6.84
CA GLU A 45 -3.68 5.90 -5.98
C GLU A 45 -3.71 4.37 -5.96
N HIS A 46 -3.71 3.71 -7.11
CA HIS A 46 -3.81 2.26 -7.18
C HIS A 46 -2.59 1.55 -6.60
N ASN A 47 -1.38 2.06 -6.84
CA ASN A 47 -0.17 1.53 -6.19
C ASN A 47 -0.23 1.68 -4.66
N TYR A 48 -0.64 2.85 -4.17
CA TYR A 48 -0.76 3.08 -2.73
C TYR A 48 -1.83 2.20 -2.09
N GLU A 49 -3.00 2.06 -2.72
CA GLU A 49 -4.06 1.19 -2.23
C GLU A 49 -3.64 -0.29 -2.24
N ALA A 50 -2.90 -0.73 -3.26
CA ALA A 50 -2.34 -2.08 -3.29
C ALA A 50 -1.36 -2.33 -2.13
N ILE A 51 -0.46 -1.37 -1.85
CA ILE A 51 0.44 -1.42 -0.69
C ILE A 51 -0.35 -1.50 0.62
N LEU A 52 -1.37 -0.66 0.79
CA LEU A 52 -2.19 -0.64 2.01
C LEU A 52 -2.98 -1.94 2.19
N GLU A 53 -3.53 -2.49 1.12
CA GLU A 53 -4.24 -3.76 1.11
C GLU A 53 -3.28 -4.91 1.49
N LEU A 54 -2.06 -4.94 0.96
CA LEU A 54 -1.03 -5.91 1.36
C LEU A 54 -0.66 -5.78 2.85
N ILE A 55 -0.48 -4.56 3.36
CA ILE A 55 -0.23 -4.33 4.79
C ILE A 55 -1.40 -4.87 5.61
N THR A 56 -2.64 -4.60 5.18
CA THR A 56 -3.85 -5.08 5.84
C THR A 56 -3.97 -6.60 5.81
N THR A 57 -3.57 -7.24 4.70
CA THR A 57 -3.45 -8.70 4.58
C THR A 57 -2.47 -9.24 5.62
N ILE A 58 -1.27 -8.66 5.71
CA ILE A 58 -0.24 -9.08 6.66
C ILE A 58 -0.74 -8.93 8.11
N MET A 59 -1.36 -7.80 8.43
CA MET A 59 -1.98 -7.59 9.74
C MET A 59 -3.07 -8.62 10.04
N SER A 60 -3.93 -8.91 9.06
CA SER A 60 -5.03 -9.88 9.22
C SER A 60 -4.49 -11.30 9.44
N LEU A 61 -3.40 -11.68 8.77
CA LEU A 61 -2.71 -12.96 8.96
C LEU A 61 -1.98 -13.03 10.31
N ASP A 62 -1.53 -11.89 10.83
CA ASP A 62 -0.91 -11.81 12.15
C ASP A 62 -1.93 -11.82 13.29
N GLY A 63 -3.23 -11.71 13.01
CA GLY A 63 -4.25 -11.54 14.04
C GLY A 63 -4.25 -10.13 14.63
N TYR A 64 -4.10 -9.10 13.80
CA TYR A 64 -4.23 -7.71 14.22
C TYR A 64 -5.09 -6.91 13.25
N LYS A 65 -5.72 -5.85 13.77
CA LYS A 65 -6.33 -4.77 12.99
C LYS A 65 -6.02 -3.42 13.61
N ILE A 66 -6.26 -2.34 12.87
CA ILE A 66 -6.17 -0.99 13.41
C ILE A 66 -7.54 -0.53 13.94
N ARG A 67 -7.57 0.09 15.12
CA ARG A 67 -8.76 0.64 15.80
C ARG A 67 -9.07 2.09 15.41
N SER A 68 -8.07 2.86 14.97
CA SER A 68 -8.19 4.30 14.72
C SER A 68 -9.31 4.66 13.73
N GLU A 69 -9.91 5.83 13.90
CA GLU A 69 -10.77 6.45 12.88
C GLU A 69 -9.91 7.34 11.95
N SER A 70 -10.33 7.50 10.69
CA SER A 70 -9.73 8.40 9.69
C SER A 70 -8.29 8.07 9.22
N THR A 71 -7.51 9.09 8.84
CA THR A 71 -6.13 9.00 8.31
C THR A 71 -5.15 8.32 9.29
N GLY A 72 -5.46 8.29 10.59
CA GLY A 72 -4.69 7.56 11.60
C GLY A 72 -4.54 6.07 11.28
N ILE A 73 -5.55 5.45 10.63
CA ILE A 73 -5.47 4.04 10.19
C ILE A 73 -4.27 3.79 9.30
N HIS A 74 -4.04 4.67 8.32
CA HIS A 74 -3.03 4.45 7.31
C HIS A 74 -1.63 4.59 7.92
N ILE A 75 -1.44 5.61 8.77
CA ILE A 75 -0.16 5.86 9.44
C ILE A 75 0.16 4.70 10.38
N SER A 76 -0.81 4.25 11.18
CA SER A 76 -0.59 3.15 12.13
C SER A 76 -0.34 1.81 11.41
N SER A 77 -1.01 1.54 10.28
CA SER A 77 -0.71 0.40 9.40
C SER A 77 0.72 0.46 8.82
N ILE A 78 1.16 1.63 8.34
CA ILE A 78 2.52 1.80 7.83
C ILE A 78 3.55 1.60 8.94
N ASN A 79 3.31 2.19 10.12
CA ASN A 79 4.20 2.06 11.26
C ASN A 79 4.30 0.63 11.78
N TYR A 80 3.21 -0.15 11.70
CA TYR A 80 3.20 -1.57 12.05
C TYR A 80 4.22 -2.37 11.25
N MET A 81 4.48 -1.98 10.00
CA MET A 81 5.43 -2.68 9.13
C MET A 81 6.88 -2.61 9.61
N ARG A 82 7.24 -1.69 10.51
CA ARG A 82 8.59 -1.62 11.10
C ARG A 82 9.01 -2.89 11.85
N LYS A 83 8.06 -3.75 12.23
CA LYS A 83 8.39 -5.03 12.86
C LYS A 83 9.02 -6.04 11.89
N TYR A 84 8.89 -5.81 10.58
CA TYR A 84 9.41 -6.67 9.52
C TYR A 84 10.77 -6.17 9.04
N LYS A 85 11.79 -7.02 9.10
CA LYS A 85 13.16 -6.66 8.70
C LYS A 85 13.31 -6.50 7.19
N GLU A 86 12.36 -7.02 6.41
CA GLU A 86 12.33 -6.91 4.96
C GLU A 86 12.11 -5.46 4.47
N LEU A 87 11.54 -4.59 5.31
CA LEU A 87 11.31 -3.18 5.02
C LEU A 87 12.21 -2.29 5.89
N GLY A 88 13.06 -1.50 5.23
CA GLY A 88 13.87 -0.47 5.88
C GLY A 88 13.13 0.86 6.05
N GLU A 89 13.70 1.77 6.85
CA GLU A 89 13.09 3.10 7.09
C GLU A 89 12.93 3.93 5.81
N HIS A 90 13.80 3.75 4.82
CA HIS A 90 13.65 4.39 3.52
C HIS A 90 12.33 4.02 2.85
N GLU A 91 11.98 2.74 2.87
CA GLU A 91 10.76 2.21 2.26
C GLU A 91 9.52 2.65 3.04
N ILE A 92 9.59 2.62 4.37
CA ILE A 92 8.54 3.15 5.24
C ILE A 92 8.25 4.63 4.93
N ARG A 93 9.29 5.45 4.73
CA ARG A 93 9.15 6.85 4.32
C ARG A 93 8.54 7.00 2.94
N LEU A 94 8.92 6.16 1.97
CA LEU A 94 8.36 6.19 0.63
C LEU A 94 6.86 5.84 0.64
N ILE A 95 6.45 4.85 1.42
CA ILE A 95 5.03 4.50 1.59
C ILE A 95 4.24 5.68 2.20
N ASP A 96 4.79 6.37 3.18
CA ASP A 96 4.15 7.57 3.77
C ASP A 96 4.10 8.75 2.80
N ASP A 97 5.10 8.92 1.93
CA ASP A 97 5.06 9.94 0.87
C ASP A 97 3.96 9.63 -0.15
N LEU A 98 3.86 8.38 -0.61
CA LEU A 98 2.76 7.93 -1.47
C LEU A 98 1.39 8.20 -0.85
N ARG A 99 1.22 7.94 0.45
CA ARG A 99 0.00 8.28 1.20
C ARG A 99 -0.32 9.77 1.09
N LYS A 100 0.66 10.64 1.33
CA LYS A 100 0.48 12.10 1.27
C LYS A 100 0.11 12.55 -0.14
N LYS A 101 0.75 12.00 -1.18
CA LYS A 101 0.42 12.29 -2.59
C LYS A 101 -0.98 11.85 -2.96
N ARG A 102 -1.37 10.62 -2.59
CA ARG A 102 -2.73 10.10 -2.79
C ARG A 102 -3.77 10.96 -2.10
N ILE A 103 -3.54 11.37 -0.85
CA ILE A 103 -4.43 12.30 -0.12
C ILE A 103 -4.53 13.65 -0.85
N GLY A 104 -3.39 14.20 -1.27
CA GLY A 104 -3.31 15.43 -2.04
C GLY A 104 -4.15 15.40 -3.32
N SER A 105 -3.99 14.35 -4.11
CA SER A 105 -4.75 14.16 -5.35
C SER A 105 -6.23 13.92 -5.08
N LYS A 106 -6.55 12.93 -4.24
CA LYS A 106 -7.94 12.47 -4.03
C LYS A 106 -8.84 13.50 -3.36
N TYR A 107 -8.35 14.22 -2.35
CA TYR A 107 -9.19 15.14 -1.57
C TYR A 107 -9.02 16.60 -1.95
N TYR A 108 -7.89 16.97 -2.53
CA TYR A 108 -7.58 18.37 -2.86
C TYR A 108 -7.39 18.61 -4.36
N GLY A 109 -7.60 17.60 -5.20
CA GLY A 109 -7.45 17.71 -6.65
C GLY A 109 -6.03 18.09 -7.10
N ARG A 110 -5.02 17.85 -6.25
CA ARG A 110 -3.64 18.24 -6.58
C ARG A 110 -3.14 17.43 -7.76
N HIS A 111 -2.61 18.13 -8.75
CA HIS A 111 -1.93 17.50 -9.86
C HIS A 111 -0.70 16.73 -9.36
N ILE A 112 -0.49 15.52 -9.88
CA ILE A 112 0.72 14.77 -9.65
C ILE A 112 1.53 14.74 -10.95
N ASP A 113 2.75 15.26 -10.83
CA ASP A 113 3.77 15.20 -11.87
C ASP A 113 4.05 13.74 -12.26
N SER A 114 3.97 13.42 -13.55
CA SER A 114 4.25 12.08 -14.07
C SER A 114 5.70 11.64 -13.78
N GLN A 115 6.65 12.59 -13.73
CA GLN A 115 8.04 12.31 -13.40
C GLN A 115 8.23 11.81 -11.96
N TYR A 116 7.29 12.13 -11.07
CA TYR A 116 7.32 11.64 -9.70
C TYR A 116 7.27 10.10 -9.65
N MET A 117 6.42 9.48 -10.48
CA MET A 117 6.31 8.03 -10.54
C MET A 117 7.43 7.39 -11.34
N GLU A 118 7.81 7.96 -12.47
CA GLU A 118 8.90 7.41 -13.31
C GLU A 118 10.20 7.23 -12.50
N SER A 119 10.54 8.21 -11.67
CA SER A 119 11.75 8.17 -10.85
C SER A 119 11.70 7.20 -9.66
N ARG A 120 10.51 6.73 -9.26
CA ARG A 120 10.29 5.89 -8.06
C ARG A 120 9.69 4.54 -8.35
N GLU A 121 9.32 4.26 -9.60
CA GLU A 121 8.56 3.08 -9.99
C GLU A 121 9.22 1.79 -9.50
N ASN A 122 10.53 1.65 -9.72
CA ASN A 122 11.27 0.47 -9.30
C ASN A 122 11.26 0.27 -7.78
N GLU A 123 11.32 1.36 -7.02
CA GLU A 123 11.25 1.32 -5.55
C GLU A 123 9.86 0.92 -5.08
N VAL A 124 8.81 1.50 -5.68
CA VAL A 124 7.41 1.15 -5.37
C VAL A 124 7.14 -0.32 -5.69
N LYS A 125 7.60 -0.80 -6.84
CA LYS A 125 7.50 -2.22 -7.23
C LYS A 125 8.24 -3.12 -6.24
N SER A 126 9.45 -2.74 -5.84
CA SER A 126 10.23 -3.48 -4.85
C SER A 126 9.51 -3.59 -3.50
N ILE A 127 8.87 -2.51 -3.04
CA ILE A 127 8.06 -2.52 -1.82
C ILE A 127 6.87 -3.49 -1.94
N ILE A 128 6.16 -3.45 -3.06
CA ILE A 128 5.02 -4.36 -3.32
C ILE A 128 5.49 -5.82 -3.31
N ASP A 129 6.60 -6.12 -3.97
CA ASP A 129 7.16 -7.48 -4.02
C ASP A 129 7.59 -7.98 -2.64
N LYS A 130 8.23 -7.12 -1.83
CA LYS A 130 8.58 -7.43 -0.44
C LYS A 130 7.34 -7.70 0.41
N LEU A 131 6.31 -6.87 0.31
CA LEU A 131 5.04 -7.06 1.01
C LEU A 131 4.34 -8.36 0.59
N LYS A 132 4.30 -8.68 -0.71
CA LYS A 132 3.80 -9.97 -1.22
C LYS A 132 4.60 -11.14 -0.65
N SER A 133 5.93 -11.02 -0.57
CA SER A 133 6.78 -12.05 0.04
C SER A 133 6.45 -12.29 1.51
N ILE A 134 6.27 -11.22 2.30
CA ILE A 134 5.89 -11.32 3.71
C ILE A 134 4.52 -12.02 3.86
N ALA A 135 3.53 -11.63 3.04
CA ALA A 135 2.21 -12.24 3.06
C ALA A 135 2.25 -13.73 2.69
N LYS A 136 2.99 -14.10 1.63
CA LYS A 136 3.12 -15.49 1.19
C LYS A 136 3.78 -16.41 2.21
N LYS A 137 4.73 -15.92 3.01
CA LYS A 137 5.36 -16.70 4.10
C LYS A 137 4.38 -17.10 5.22
N LYS A 138 3.18 -16.52 5.26
CA LYS A 138 2.18 -16.69 6.32
C LYS A 138 0.95 -17.49 5.90
N ILE A 139 0.81 -17.77 4.61
CA ILE A 139 -0.28 -18.60 4.05
C ILE A 139 0.14 -20.06 4.16
#